data_AF-A0A1C3XJW9-F1
#
_entry.id   AF-A0A1C3XJW9-F1
#
_cell.length_a   1.000
_cell.length_b   1.000
_cell.length_c   1.000
_cell.angle_alpha   90.00
_cell.angle_beta   90.00
_cell.angle_gamma   90.00
#
_symmetry.space_group_name_H-M   'P 1'
#
loop_
_entity.id
_entity.type
_entity.pdbx_description
1 polymer ?
#
loop_
_entity_poly.entity_id
_entity_poly.type
_entity_poly.pdbx_seq_one_letter_code
_entity_poly.pdbx_strand_id
1 'polypeptide(L)'
;MIEGAIALGLRVQSFTILFVENKPPYCVRAVTLKDEDIARGSQLNQLACSMFWQCWQNGVWPGPGDDRADAEYIDAPEWWPKSVDDRVKYELREAA
;
A
#
# COMPACT_ATOMS: atom_id res chain seq x y z
N MET A 1 4.73 -1.14 -15.98
CA MET A 1 5.52 -2.04 -16.87
C MET A 1 4.83 -2.15 -18.23
N ILE A 2 3.52 -2.40 -18.26
CA ILE A 2 2.71 -2.43 -19.49
C ILE A 2 2.67 -1.06 -20.17
N GLU A 3 2.48 0.02 -19.41
CA GLU A 3 2.45 1.41 -19.89
C GLU A 3 3.77 1.80 -20.56
N GLY A 4 4.90 1.37 -19.99
CA GLY A 4 6.22 1.57 -20.58
C GLY A 4 6.38 0.83 -21.90
N ALA A 5 5.90 -0.42 -21.98
CA ALA A 5 5.90 -1.17 -23.25
C ALA A 5 5.03 -0.49 -24.32
N ILE A 6 3.84 0.01 -23.94
CA ILE A 6 2.95 0.78 -24.81
C ILE A 6 3.62 2.08 -25.28
N ALA A 7 4.32 2.79 -24.39
CA ALA A 7 5.06 4.00 -24.75
C ALA A 7 6.18 3.75 -25.78
N LEU A 8 6.71 2.52 -25.83
CA LEU A 8 7.67 2.07 -26.84
C LEU A 8 7.01 1.49 -28.11
N GLY A 9 5.69 1.58 -28.23
CA GLY A 9 4.93 1.05 -29.39
C GLY A 9 4.72 -0.47 -29.38
N LEU A 10 4.99 -1.14 -28.25
CA LEU A 10 4.79 -2.58 -28.11
C LEU A 10 3.35 -2.89 -27.68
N ARG A 11 2.77 -3.96 -28.23
CA ARG A 11 1.47 -4.47 -27.82
C ARG A 11 1.65 -5.56 -26.77
N VAL A 12 1.00 -5.38 -25.61
CA VAL A 12 0.96 -6.38 -24.53
C VAL A 12 -0.43 -7.00 -24.50
N GLN A 13 -0.52 -8.32 -24.60
CA GLN A 13 -1.79 -9.06 -24.59
C GLN A 13 -2.07 -9.78 -23.27
N SER A 14 -1.04 -10.12 -22.50
CA SER A 14 -1.18 -10.83 -21.23
C SER A 14 -0.01 -10.51 -20.30
N PHE A 15 -0.20 -10.77 -19.00
CA PHE A 15 0.84 -10.60 -18.00
C PHE A 15 0.90 -11.82 -17.07
N THR A 16 1.99 -12.58 -17.17
CA THR A 16 2.21 -13.80 -16.38
C THR A 16 3.41 -13.63 -15.47
N ILE A 17 3.21 -13.90 -14.19
CA ILE A 17 4.25 -13.90 -13.16
C ILE A 17 4.68 -15.36 -12.94
N LEU A 18 5.99 -15.60 -12.98
CA LEU A 18 6.58 -16.88 -12.64
C LEU A 18 7.12 -16.81 -11.21
N PHE A 19 6.53 -17.59 -10.32
CA PHE A 19 7.03 -17.77 -8.96
C PHE A 19 7.95 -18.98 -8.94
N VAL A 20 9.17 -18.80 -8.46
CA VAL A 20 10.18 -19.86 -8.35
C VAL A 20 10.58 -20.00 -6.89
N GLU A 21 10.50 -21.22 -6.36
CA GLU A 21 10.99 -21.49 -5.01
C GLU A 21 12.50 -21.21 -4.93
N ASN A 22 12.95 -20.66 -3.80
CA ASN A 22 14.37 -20.35 -3.59
C ASN A 22 15.19 -21.54 -3.05
N LYS A 23 14.57 -22.71 -2.87
CA LYS A 23 15.18 -23.94 -2.39
C LYS A 23 14.76 -25.12 -3.26
N PRO A 24 15.56 -26.20 -3.34
CA PRO A 24 15.18 -27.41 -4.03
C PRO A 24 13.83 -27.94 -3.54
N PRO A 25 12.94 -28.42 -4.42
CA PRO A 25 13.19 -28.76 -5.83
C PRO A 25 13.09 -27.59 -6.85
N TYR A 26 13.01 -26.33 -6.39
CA TYR A 26 12.87 -25.13 -7.24
C TYR A 26 11.59 -25.16 -8.09
N CYS A 27 10.47 -25.53 -7.48
CA CYS A 27 9.19 -25.59 -8.20
C CYS A 27 8.84 -24.22 -8.81
N VAL A 28 8.26 -24.28 -10.01
CA VAL A 28 7.82 -23.09 -10.75
C VAL A 28 6.31 -23.08 -10.85
N ARG A 29 5.70 -21.95 -10.52
CA ARG A 29 4.27 -21.70 -10.68
C ARG A 29 4.06 -20.47 -11.56
N ALA A 30 3.33 -20.65 -12.66
CA ALA A 30 2.87 -19.55 -13.51
C ALA A 30 1.50 -19.03 -13.03
N VAL A 31 1.38 -17.71 -12.87
CA VAL A 31 0.12 -17.05 -12.54
C VAL A 31 -0.10 -15.89 -13.52
N THR A 32 -1.18 -15.98 -14.30
CA THR A 32 -1.55 -14.94 -15.25
C THR A 32 -2.60 -14.02 -14.62
N LEU A 33 -2.38 -12.71 -14.72
CA LEU A 33 -3.37 -11.72 -14.31
C LEU A 33 -4.56 -11.74 -15.26
N LYS A 34 -5.76 -11.52 -14.71
CA LYS A 34 -6.97 -11.36 -15.52
C LYS A 34 -6.95 -10.00 -16.22
N ASP A 35 -7.61 -9.92 -17.38
CA ASP A 35 -7.73 -8.69 -18.15
C ASP A 35 -8.36 -7.54 -17.34
N GLU A 36 -9.34 -7.86 -16.47
CA GLU A 36 -9.98 -6.88 -15.58
C GLU A 36 -8.99 -6.26 -14.57
N ASP A 37 -8.06 -7.05 -14.05
CA ASP A 37 -7.08 -6.58 -13.08
C ASP A 37 -5.95 -5.80 -13.75
N ILE A 38 -5.60 -6.18 -14.99
CA ILE A 38 -4.70 -5.39 -15.84
C ILE A 38 -5.30 -4.01 -16.13
N ALA A 39 -6.59 -3.95 -16.48
CA ALA A 39 -7.29 -2.69 -16.74
C ALA A 39 -7.36 -1.80 -15.48
N ARG A 40 -7.71 -2.37 -14.31
CA ARG A 40 -7.69 -1.64 -13.02
C ARG A 40 -6.28 -1.13 -12.69
N GLY A 41 -5.26 -1.96 -12.86
CA GLY A 41 -3.86 -1.57 -12.67
C GLY A 41 -3.44 -0.41 -13.56
N SER A 42 -3.90 -0.39 -14.81
CA SER A 42 -3.61 0.71 -15.74
C SER A 42 -4.25 2.03 -15.27
N GLN A 43 -5.49 1.99 -14.78
CA GLN A 43 -6.13 3.18 -14.20
C GLN A 43 -5.37 3.69 -12.96
N LEU A 44 -4.90 2.78 -12.09
CA LEU A 44 -4.08 3.15 -10.93
C LEU A 44 -2.75 3.79 -11.35
N ASN A 45 -2.11 3.28 -12.39
CA ASN A 45 -0.87 3.86 -12.92
C ASN A 45 -1.11 5.27 -13.48
N GLN A 46 -2.22 5.50 -14.18
CA GLN A 46 -2.58 6.84 -14.66
C GLN A 46 -2.79 7.84 -13.52
N LEU A 47 -3.46 7.41 -12.44
CA LEU A 47 -3.61 8.23 -11.24
C LEU A 47 -2.26 8.53 -10.57
N ALA A 48 -1.39 7.53 -10.45
CA ALA A 48 -0.06 7.69 -9.89
C ALA A 48 0.80 8.66 -10.71
N CYS A 49 0.78 8.57 -12.05
CA CYS A 49 1.47 9.53 -12.92
C CYS A 49 0.90 10.95 -12.78
N SER A 50 -0.42 11.08 -12.64
CA SER A 50 -1.07 12.39 -12.45
C SER A 50 -0.67 13.03 -11.12
N MET A 51 -0.66 12.24 -10.04
CA MET A 51 -0.18 12.68 -8.73
C MET A 51 1.29 13.08 -8.79
N PHE A 52 2.13 12.21 -9.36
CA PHE A 52 3.56 12.51 -9.54
C PHE A 52 3.78 13.83 -10.28
N TRP A 53 3.03 14.07 -11.36
CA TRP A 53 3.13 15.31 -12.11
C TRP A 53 2.76 16.54 -11.27
N GLN A 54 1.70 16.45 -10.47
CA GLN A 54 1.31 17.52 -9.55
C GLN A 54 2.42 17.80 -8.53
N CYS A 55 2.92 16.77 -7.84
CA CYS A 55 4.03 16.87 -6.89
C CYS A 55 5.29 17.47 -7.51
N TRP A 56 5.59 17.06 -8.75
CA TRP A 56 6.72 17.57 -9.49
C TRP A 56 6.59 19.07 -9.81
N GLN A 57 5.38 19.52 -10.20
CA GLN A 57 5.12 20.91 -10.55
C GLN A 57 5.10 21.84 -9.33
N ASN A 58 4.54 21.40 -8.20
CA ASN A 58 4.36 22.23 -7.01
C ASN A 58 5.48 22.05 -5.96
N GLY A 59 6.34 21.03 -6.10
CA GLY A 59 7.39 20.71 -5.14
C GLY A 59 6.89 20.12 -3.81
N VAL A 60 5.60 19.83 -3.70
CA VAL A 60 4.94 19.28 -2.51
C VAL A 60 4.78 17.78 -2.70
N TRP A 61 5.31 17.00 -1.76
CA TRP A 61 5.24 15.55 -1.78
C TRP A 61 4.42 15.09 -0.58
N PRO A 62 3.11 14.84 -0.74
CA PRO A 62 2.25 14.44 0.36
C PRO A 62 2.76 13.11 0.93
N GLY A 63 3.17 13.15 2.19
CA GLY A 63 3.59 11.97 2.94
C GLY A 63 2.38 11.18 3.44
N PRO A 64 2.59 10.16 4.28
CA PRO A 64 1.50 9.46 4.95
C PRO A 64 0.63 10.36 5.85
N GLY A 65 1.10 11.57 6.18
CA GLY A 65 0.32 12.62 6.86
C GLY A 65 -0.30 13.67 5.94
N ASP A 66 -0.22 13.50 4.62
CA ASP A 66 -0.75 14.46 3.63
C ASP A 66 -0.10 15.86 3.80
N ASP A 67 -0.91 16.92 3.90
CA ASP A 67 -0.48 18.31 4.17
C ASP A 67 -0.30 18.61 5.68
N ARG A 68 -0.43 17.62 6.57
CA ARG A 68 -0.43 17.85 8.02
C ARG A 68 0.99 18.09 8.52
N ALA A 69 1.11 18.98 9.52
CA ALA A 69 2.37 19.29 10.16
C ALA A 69 3.06 18.04 10.72
N ASP A 70 4.40 18.10 10.86
CA ASP A 70 5.31 17.00 11.24
C ASP A 70 4.90 16.16 12.47
N ALA A 71 3.93 16.60 13.28
CA ALA A 71 3.38 15.88 14.41
C ALA A 71 1.85 15.71 14.28
N GLU A 72 1.42 14.45 14.18
CA GLU A 72 0.01 14.04 14.31
C GLU A 72 -0.21 13.26 15.60
N TYR A 73 -1.41 13.37 16.17
CA TYR A 73 -1.84 12.47 17.24
C TYR A 73 -2.17 11.11 16.61
N ILE A 74 -1.52 10.05 17.11
CA ILE A 74 -1.96 8.69 16.83
C ILE A 74 -3.05 8.33 17.84
N ASP A 75 -4.18 7.86 17.34
CA ASP A 75 -5.22 7.32 18.21
C ASP A 75 -4.88 5.88 18.59
N ALA A 76 -5.07 5.58 19.87
CA ALA A 76 -5.06 4.19 20.29
C ALA A 76 -6.29 3.48 19.70
N PRO A 77 -6.19 2.18 19.34
CA PRO A 77 -7.35 1.39 18.95
C PRO A 77 -8.45 1.48 20.02
N GLU A 78 -9.72 1.48 19.60
CA GLU A 78 -10.88 1.74 20.48
C GLU A 78 -10.93 0.86 21.75
N TRP A 79 -10.37 -0.35 21.68
CA TRP A 79 -10.33 -1.29 22.81
C TRP A 79 -9.28 -0.94 23.88
N TRP A 80 -8.23 -0.20 23.54
CA TRP A 80 -7.08 0.05 24.41
C TRP A 80 -7.41 0.95 25.61
N PRO A 81 -8.07 2.12 25.45
CA PRO A 81 -8.37 3.01 26.57
C PRO A 81 -9.14 2.32 27.69
N LYS A 82 -10.18 1.56 27.31
CA LYS A 82 -11.00 0.81 28.27
C LYS A 82 -10.20 -0.23 29.06
N SER A 83 -9.28 -0.94 28.38
CA SER A 83 -8.43 -1.94 29.04
C SER A 83 -7.45 -1.31 30.04
N VAL A 84 -6.96 -0.10 29.75
CA VAL A 84 -6.09 0.66 30.65
C VAL A 84 -6.89 1.18 31.84
N ASP A 85 -8.06 1.77 31.60
CA ASP A 85 -8.92 2.31 32.66
C ASP A 85 -9.35 1.22 33.65
N ASP A 86 -9.75 0.05 33.14
CA ASP A 86 -10.13 -1.10 33.97
C ASP A 86 -8.95 -1.59 34.83
N ARG A 87 -7.73 -1.60 34.26
CA ARG A 87 -6.51 -2.00 34.98
C ARG A 87 -6.13 -0.99 36.05
N VAL A 88 -6.13 0.31 35.72
CA VAL A 88 -5.84 1.40 36.68
C VAL A 88 -6.81 1.35 37.85
N LYS A 89 -8.11 1.15 37.56
CA LYS A 89 -9.16 1.05 38.58
C LYS A 89 -8.96 -0.15 39.51
N TYR A 90 -8.51 -1.29 38.99
CA TYR A 90 -8.24 -2.48 39.79
C TYR A 90 -7.04 -2.27 40.72
N GLU A 91 -5.89 -1.84 40.18
CA GLU A 91 -4.65 -1.71 40.95
C GLU A 91 -4.71 -0.60 42.01
N LEU A 92 -5.37 0.53 41.71
CA LEU A 92 -5.59 1.60 42.69
C LEU A 92 -6.57 1.22 43.80
N ARG A 93 -7.50 0.28 43.55
CA ARG A 93 -8.44 -0.22 44.56
C ARG A 93 -7.77 -1.21 45.53
N GLU A 94 -6.84 -2.02 45.05
CA GLU A 94 -6.05 -2.94 45.88
C GLU A 94 -4.98 -2.22 46.73
N ALA A 95 -4.54 -1.04 46.30
CA ALA A 95 -3.53 -0.24 46.99
C ALA A 95 -4.08 0.68 48.10
N ALA A 96 -5.40 0.73 48.30
CA ALA A 96 -6.10 1.59 49.26
C ALA A 96 -6.72 0.79 50.41
#